data_AF-B4LH86-F1
#
_entry.id   AF-B4LH86-F1
#
_cell.length_a   1.000
_cell.length_b   1.000
_cell.length_c   1.000
_cell.angle_alpha   90.00
_cell.angle_beta   90.00
_cell.angle_gamma   90.00
#
_symmetry.space_group_name_H-M   'P 1'
#
loop_
_entity.id
_entity.type
_entity.pdbx_description
1 polymer ?
#
loop_
_entity_poly.entity_id
_entity_poly.type
_entity_poly.pdbx_seq_one_letter_code
_entity_poly.pdbx_strand_id
1 'polypeptide(L)'
;MHTQWLLLVLLYAVAIQASDITSVVFGDIKEGVVAAFGDFNSDELTDIFVIQDDRKMLQILFGADTEPLLRMGPICYFEARRIVSVVPGDFDGDALMDVLVNVERSKDINDVYINWGNTTMLNCSAKPLFQTKGEAMALDFNHDMIIDLYGLDTNDTRTFWIFNNKRDPPIVVHQAMPTGGTTQTLTIPNANAYLDLNGDYLADLFLQTKTAYEIWYGINERDGQENFSYQRAIPYELVGINDYVVGQAVFMDFELRGVQNIVVPYCVQENCKNSTIFVQDGSLFYDVHVNFKDPQGVTWAFVPPDANDVYLKTITARSGDFNLDGYPDLLVTLHPLSVAKPVMQTFLLENVACKTCSKKFKRTFEVRWNALAPMGNNTVAGAFYDFYQDGVLDVILMQKLPNGNYRPLAFRNTLDYDANFVKVIVLTGLVNPQNPTSRTPLGRKKRTYGSNLPGPIITYSTTTQDGDQQIGSSVQLPQSSYFALQLPYTCFGLGRTPNFVDQLVVGLYGKFHNWTQLIPNSQIIVVPKPLDQPQHWKALLFVTPSKLILMSVIALGGTCLVIVLIILVLYIKEKREDRQERLQESHRFHFDAM
;
A
#
# COMPACT_ATOMS: atom_id res chain seq x y z
N MET A 1 5.76 29.59 55.14
CA MET A 1 6.58 28.60 54.40
C MET A 1 5.71 27.65 53.58
N HIS A 2 4.76 28.16 52.79
CA HIS A 2 3.81 27.35 52.00
C HIS A 2 3.48 28.07 50.68
N THR A 3 4.48 28.28 49.84
CA THR A 3 4.29 28.82 48.47
C THR A 3 5.50 28.54 47.59
N GLN A 4 6.01 27.30 47.60
CA GLN A 4 7.13 26.91 46.72
C GLN A 4 7.04 25.50 46.13
N TRP A 5 5.91 24.79 46.31
CA TRP A 5 5.74 23.39 45.88
C TRP A 5 4.65 23.18 44.81
N LEU A 6 4.20 24.25 44.13
CA LEU A 6 3.07 24.17 43.18
C LEU A 6 3.43 24.54 41.73
N LEU A 7 4.71 24.65 41.40
CA LEU A 7 5.17 25.11 40.07
C LEU A 7 6.04 24.10 39.31
N LEU A 8 6.01 22.81 39.69
CA LEU A 8 6.91 21.79 39.14
C LEU A 8 6.22 20.57 38.49
N VAL A 9 4.92 20.63 38.16
CA VAL A 9 4.18 19.48 37.57
C VAL A 9 3.43 19.82 36.27
N LEU A 10 3.72 20.96 35.61
CA LEU A 10 3.08 21.31 34.32
C LEU A 10 4.09 21.58 33.20
N LEU A 11 5.12 20.74 33.11
CA LEU A 11 5.88 20.52 31.89
C LEU A 11 5.43 19.19 31.28
N TYR A 12 4.18 19.14 30.80
CA TYR A 12 3.88 18.24 29.69
C TYR A 12 4.63 18.82 28.49
N ALA A 13 5.84 18.33 28.26
CA ALA A 13 6.50 18.49 26.98
C ALA A 13 5.57 17.82 25.95
N VAL A 14 4.78 18.62 25.24
CA VAL A 14 4.24 18.22 23.96
C VAL A 14 5.48 18.04 23.09
N ALA A 15 5.99 16.81 23.03
CA ALA A 15 7.01 16.46 22.06
C ALA A 15 6.37 16.70 20.69
N ILE A 16 6.73 17.81 20.05
CA ILE A 16 6.42 18.03 18.64
C ILE A 16 7.15 16.91 17.91
N GLN A 17 6.44 15.84 17.55
CA GLN A 17 6.99 14.78 16.72
C GLN A 17 7.28 15.38 15.35
N ALA A 18 8.54 15.29 14.93
CA ALA A 18 8.94 15.76 13.62
C ALA A 18 8.29 14.87 12.54
N SER A 19 7.68 15.48 11.53
CA SER A 19 7.13 14.77 10.37
C SER A 19 8.24 14.16 9.50
N ASP A 20 9.46 14.67 9.53
CA ASP A 20 10.62 14.04 8.87
C ASP A 20 11.22 12.96 9.79
N ILE A 21 11.02 11.70 9.42
CA ILE A 21 11.56 10.52 10.10
C ILE A 21 12.64 9.82 9.27
N THR A 22 13.21 10.48 8.26
CA THR A 22 14.19 9.91 7.33
C THR A 22 15.38 9.27 8.05
N SER A 23 15.88 9.88 9.12
CA SER A 23 17.02 9.36 9.88
C SER A 23 16.68 8.10 10.68
N VAL A 24 15.43 7.97 11.14
CA VAL A 24 14.93 6.80 11.90
C VAL A 24 14.66 5.63 10.97
N VAL A 25 14.19 5.92 9.75
CA VAL A 25 13.84 4.92 8.74
C VAL A 25 15.06 4.46 7.95
N PHE A 26 15.71 5.37 7.22
CA PHE A 26 16.77 5.01 6.28
C PHE A 26 18.17 5.06 6.90
N GLY A 27 18.32 5.64 8.10
CA GLY A 27 19.58 5.65 8.85
C GLY A 27 20.77 6.10 7.99
N ASP A 28 21.65 5.15 7.70
CA ASP A 28 22.88 5.34 6.93
C ASP A 28 22.70 5.31 5.40
N ILE A 29 21.53 4.91 4.89
CA ILE A 29 21.25 4.95 3.45
C ILE A 29 21.03 6.40 3.03
N LYS A 30 22.06 6.99 2.42
CA LYS A 30 22.01 8.38 1.92
C LYS A 30 21.65 8.46 0.44
N GLU A 31 21.83 7.38 -0.32
CA GLU A 31 21.52 7.31 -1.75
C GLU A 31 20.92 5.94 -2.09
N GLY A 32 19.95 5.93 -3.02
CA GLY A 32 19.28 4.72 -3.49
C GLY A 32 17.95 5.02 -4.16
N VAL A 33 17.46 4.04 -4.90
CA VAL A 33 16.15 4.02 -5.57
C VAL A 33 15.28 2.99 -4.86
N VAL A 34 14.13 3.40 -4.33
CA VAL A 34 13.15 2.46 -3.76
C VAL A 34 12.42 1.78 -4.91
N ALA A 35 12.57 0.46 -5.02
CA ALA A 35 12.17 -0.29 -6.20
C ALA A 35 10.87 -1.07 -6.01
N ALA A 36 10.66 -1.68 -4.84
CA ALA A 36 9.49 -2.49 -4.53
C ALA A 36 9.28 -2.62 -3.02
N PHE A 37 8.11 -3.15 -2.65
CA PHE A 37 7.74 -3.53 -1.30
C PHE A 37 7.37 -5.01 -1.26
N GLY A 38 7.57 -5.66 -0.11
CA GLY A 38 7.24 -7.07 0.10
C GLY A 38 7.34 -7.46 1.57
N ASP A 39 7.26 -8.74 1.89
CA ASP A 39 7.52 -9.32 3.21
C ASP A 39 8.47 -10.50 3.00
N PHE A 40 9.77 -10.21 2.95
CA PHE A 40 10.79 -11.19 2.56
C PHE A 40 11.03 -12.22 3.66
N ASN A 41 11.00 -11.79 4.91
CA ASN A 41 11.32 -12.63 6.08
C ASN A 41 10.07 -13.27 6.74
N SER A 42 8.89 -13.04 6.13
CA SER A 42 7.59 -13.55 6.56
C SER A 42 7.27 -13.19 8.01
N ASP A 43 7.55 -11.95 8.42
CA ASP A 43 7.26 -11.44 9.76
C ASP A 43 6.05 -10.50 9.82
N GLU A 44 5.30 -10.38 8.72
CA GLU A 44 4.11 -9.54 8.55
C GLU A 44 4.40 -8.03 8.51
N LEU A 45 5.68 -7.64 8.62
CA LEU A 45 6.13 -6.27 8.41
C LEU A 45 6.48 -6.09 6.94
N THR A 46 6.26 -4.88 6.43
CA THR A 46 6.67 -4.57 5.06
C THR A 46 8.16 -4.28 5.03
N ASP A 47 8.83 -4.90 4.06
CA ASP A 47 10.22 -4.72 3.71
C ASP A 47 10.36 -3.85 2.47
N ILE A 48 11.51 -3.19 2.32
CA ILE A 48 11.81 -2.31 1.20
C ILE A 48 12.97 -2.86 0.37
N PHE A 49 12.77 -2.93 -0.93
CA PHE A 49 13.81 -3.31 -1.89
C PHE A 49 14.43 -2.04 -2.46
N VAL A 50 15.71 -1.79 -2.16
CA VAL A 50 16.44 -0.58 -2.56
C VAL A 50 17.55 -0.92 -3.53
N ILE A 51 17.60 -0.22 -4.65
CA ILE A 51 18.66 -0.28 -5.64
C ILE A 51 19.71 0.80 -5.33
N GLN A 52 20.97 0.41 -5.16
CA GLN A 52 22.09 1.28 -4.77
C GLN A 52 23.29 1.11 -5.71
N ASP A 53 24.38 1.85 -5.43
CA ASP A 53 25.68 1.74 -6.11
C ASP A 53 25.60 1.90 -7.65
N ASP A 54 25.20 3.09 -8.11
CA ASP A 54 24.91 3.38 -9.54
C ASP A 54 23.96 2.34 -10.20
N ARG A 55 23.00 1.86 -9.41
CA ARG A 55 22.04 0.82 -9.78
C ARG A 55 22.67 -0.54 -10.08
N LYS A 56 23.75 -0.93 -9.40
CA LYS A 56 24.38 -2.25 -9.56
C LYS A 56 24.20 -3.15 -8.36
N MET A 57 23.63 -2.64 -7.27
CA MET A 57 23.40 -3.39 -6.05
C MET A 57 21.91 -3.37 -5.69
N LEU A 58 21.35 -4.53 -5.39
CA LEU A 58 20.07 -4.67 -4.71
C LEU A 58 20.33 -4.90 -3.22
N GLN A 59 19.67 -4.14 -2.36
CA GLN A 59 19.67 -4.28 -0.90
C GLN A 59 18.23 -4.41 -0.42
N ILE A 60 17.93 -5.48 0.33
CA ILE A 60 16.67 -5.61 1.06
C ILE A 60 16.80 -4.94 2.42
N LEU A 61 15.81 -4.16 2.81
CA LEU A 61 15.69 -3.57 4.13
C LEU A 61 14.49 -4.18 4.84
N PHE A 62 14.74 -4.83 5.98
CA PHE A 62 13.70 -5.45 6.78
C PHE A 62 12.90 -4.43 7.57
N GLY A 63 11.57 -4.51 7.51
CA GLY A 63 10.67 -3.79 8.39
C GLY A 63 10.94 -4.13 9.85
N ALA A 64 10.72 -3.15 10.73
CA ALA A 64 10.85 -3.35 12.17
C ALA A 64 9.77 -2.56 12.93
N ASP A 65 9.28 -3.17 14.01
CA ASP A 65 8.34 -2.56 14.96
C ASP A 65 9.02 -1.57 15.94
N THR A 66 10.35 -1.44 15.85
CA THR A 66 11.20 -0.72 16.80
C THR A 66 12.35 -0.05 16.07
N GLU A 67 12.66 1.19 16.43
CA GLU A 67 13.73 1.98 15.80
C GLU A 67 15.10 1.26 15.85
N PRO A 68 15.86 1.24 14.75
CA PRO A 68 15.54 1.79 13.43
C PRO A 68 14.42 1.00 12.73
N LEU A 69 13.49 1.72 12.10
CA LEU A 69 12.25 1.17 11.52
C LEU A 69 12.51 0.34 10.26
N LEU A 70 13.70 0.47 9.66
CA LEU A 70 14.22 -0.45 8.65
C LEU A 70 15.61 -0.92 9.03
N ARG A 71 15.89 -2.21 8.83
CA ARG A 71 17.16 -2.87 9.18
C ARG A 71 17.81 -3.47 7.95
N MET A 72 19.14 -3.49 7.91
CA MET A 72 19.86 -4.06 6.76
C MET A 72 19.61 -5.56 6.63
N GLY A 73 19.19 -5.99 5.45
CA GLY A 73 18.99 -7.38 5.07
C GLY A 73 19.99 -7.86 4.01
N PRO A 74 19.64 -8.89 3.22
CA PRO A 74 20.46 -9.43 2.14
C PRO A 74 20.77 -8.45 1.01
N ILE A 75 21.89 -8.72 0.32
CA ILE A 75 22.36 -7.96 -0.84
C ILE A 75 22.64 -8.86 -2.04
N CYS A 76 22.43 -8.32 -3.24
CA CYS A 76 22.89 -8.91 -4.50
C CYS A 76 23.59 -7.87 -5.38
N TYR A 77 24.72 -8.27 -5.98
CA TYR A 77 25.50 -7.43 -6.88
C TYR A 77 25.35 -7.88 -8.34
N PHE A 78 25.21 -6.91 -9.23
CA PHE A 78 25.07 -7.07 -10.67
C PHE A 78 26.11 -6.20 -11.39
N GLU A 79 27.39 -6.45 -11.10
CA GLU A 79 28.53 -5.55 -11.42
C GLU A 79 28.65 -5.14 -12.90
N ALA A 80 28.12 -5.94 -13.82
CA ALA A 80 28.26 -5.71 -15.26
C ALA A 80 27.31 -4.63 -15.80
N ARG A 81 26.11 -4.47 -15.23
CA ARG A 81 25.01 -3.69 -15.84
C ARG A 81 24.02 -3.17 -14.81
N ARG A 82 23.21 -2.18 -15.20
CA ARG A 82 22.29 -1.48 -14.29
C ARG A 82 20.99 -2.25 -14.09
N ILE A 83 20.55 -2.33 -12.84
CA ILE A 83 19.23 -2.79 -12.44
C ILE A 83 18.19 -1.76 -12.91
N VAL A 84 17.16 -2.27 -13.58
CA VAL A 84 16.04 -1.49 -14.11
C VAL A 84 14.86 -1.54 -13.15
N SER A 85 14.48 -2.73 -12.69
CA SER A 85 13.39 -2.92 -11.74
C SER A 85 13.51 -4.22 -10.96
N VAL A 86 12.71 -4.32 -9.90
CA VAL A 86 12.70 -5.43 -8.94
C VAL A 86 11.25 -5.83 -8.71
N VAL A 87 10.95 -7.12 -8.75
CA VAL A 87 9.61 -7.67 -8.48
C VAL A 87 9.74 -8.80 -7.45
N PRO A 88 9.32 -8.57 -6.20
CA PRO A 88 9.22 -9.63 -5.18
C PRO A 88 8.05 -10.58 -5.50
N GLY A 89 8.23 -11.87 -5.26
CA GLY A 89 7.22 -12.90 -5.52
C GLY A 89 7.73 -14.30 -5.18
N ASP A 90 6.86 -15.29 -5.09
CA ASP A 90 7.26 -16.70 -4.90
C ASP A 90 7.23 -17.39 -6.28
N PHE A 91 8.41 -17.59 -6.88
CA PHE A 91 8.54 -18.07 -8.27
C PHE A 91 8.78 -19.59 -8.35
N ASP A 92 8.87 -20.28 -7.21
CA ASP A 92 9.01 -21.74 -7.14
C ASP A 92 7.99 -22.44 -6.23
N GLY A 93 7.04 -21.70 -5.68
CA GLY A 93 5.98 -22.22 -4.84
C GLY A 93 6.47 -22.80 -3.51
N ASP A 94 7.66 -22.40 -3.04
CA ASP A 94 8.19 -22.87 -1.76
C ASP A 94 7.61 -22.13 -0.54
N ALA A 95 6.66 -21.21 -0.76
CA ALA A 95 6.01 -20.36 0.22
C ALA A 95 6.89 -19.24 0.81
N LEU A 96 8.09 -19.03 0.29
CA LEU A 96 9.00 -17.96 0.66
C LEU A 96 9.12 -16.94 -0.48
N MET A 97 9.50 -15.73 -0.13
CA MET A 97 9.63 -14.66 -1.12
C MET A 97 10.98 -14.74 -1.84
N ASP A 98 10.93 -14.90 -3.15
CA ASP A 98 12.03 -14.71 -4.07
C ASP A 98 12.03 -13.28 -4.62
N VAL A 99 13.04 -12.97 -5.44
CA VAL A 99 13.21 -11.64 -6.03
C VAL A 99 13.61 -11.71 -7.49
N LEU A 100 12.71 -11.27 -8.36
CA LEU A 100 13.03 -11.02 -9.76
C LEU A 100 13.75 -9.69 -9.90
N VAL A 101 14.84 -9.67 -10.66
CA VAL A 101 15.62 -8.48 -10.98
C VAL A 101 15.79 -8.36 -12.49
N ASN A 102 15.32 -7.25 -13.06
CA ASN A 102 15.55 -6.88 -14.45
C ASN A 102 16.84 -6.09 -14.56
N VAL A 103 17.78 -6.58 -15.37
CA VAL A 103 19.08 -5.94 -15.60
C VAL A 103 19.17 -5.49 -17.05
N GLU A 104 19.45 -4.21 -17.28
CA GLU A 104 19.52 -3.61 -18.62
C GLU A 104 20.55 -4.36 -19.47
N ARG A 105 20.16 -4.89 -20.64
CA ARG A 105 21.08 -5.52 -21.61
C ARG A 105 21.41 -4.60 -22.78
N SER A 106 20.37 -4.00 -23.32
CA SER A 106 20.41 -2.98 -24.37
C SER A 106 19.15 -2.13 -24.26
N LYS A 107 18.99 -1.14 -25.15
CA LYS A 107 17.78 -0.31 -25.16
C LYS A 107 16.52 -1.18 -25.14
N ASP A 108 15.71 -0.99 -24.10
CA ASP A 108 14.44 -1.68 -23.82
C ASP A 108 14.54 -3.20 -23.64
N ILE A 109 15.73 -3.82 -23.67
CA ILE A 109 15.89 -5.28 -23.47
C ILE A 109 16.55 -5.53 -22.12
N ASN A 110 15.94 -6.39 -21.32
CA ASN A 110 16.40 -6.74 -19.99
C ASN A 110 16.76 -8.23 -19.90
N ASP A 111 17.87 -8.52 -19.24
CA ASP A 111 18.20 -9.86 -18.75
C ASP A 111 17.44 -10.06 -17.42
N VAL A 112 16.61 -11.12 -17.33
CA VAL A 112 15.77 -11.41 -16.15
C VAL A 112 16.48 -12.41 -15.24
N TYR A 113 16.68 -12.04 -13.98
CA TYR A 113 17.26 -12.90 -12.94
C TYR A 113 16.22 -13.21 -11.87
N ILE A 114 16.12 -14.47 -11.44
CA ILE A 114 15.36 -14.85 -10.24
C ILE A 114 16.35 -15.18 -9.14
N ASN A 115 16.29 -14.47 -8.02
CA ASN A 115 17.15 -14.68 -6.86
C ASN A 115 16.33 -15.36 -5.77
N TRP A 116 16.78 -16.51 -5.31
CA TRP A 116 15.98 -17.41 -4.49
C TRP A 116 16.09 -17.06 -3.00
N GLY A 117 14.96 -16.78 -2.35
CA GLY A 117 14.91 -16.37 -0.95
C GLY A 117 14.81 -17.53 0.04
N ASN A 118 15.18 -17.29 1.30
CA ASN A 118 14.95 -18.26 2.38
C ASN A 118 14.59 -17.61 3.73
N THR A 119 13.92 -16.45 3.71
CA THR A 119 13.63 -15.53 4.84
C THR A 119 14.81 -14.76 5.45
N THR A 120 16.04 -15.26 5.34
CA THR A 120 17.22 -14.61 5.95
C THR A 120 18.32 -14.27 4.96
N MET A 121 18.43 -15.03 3.88
CA MET A 121 19.43 -14.90 2.84
C MET A 121 18.73 -14.87 1.48
N LEU A 122 19.36 -14.18 0.53
CA LEU A 122 18.97 -14.15 -0.87
C LEU A 122 20.08 -14.81 -1.69
N ASN A 123 19.77 -15.92 -2.34
CA ASN A 123 20.70 -16.61 -3.22
C ASN A 123 20.71 -15.93 -4.60
N CYS A 124 21.69 -15.06 -4.83
CA CYS A 124 21.80 -14.26 -6.04
C CYS A 124 22.17 -15.12 -7.25
N SER A 125 21.33 -15.11 -8.29
CA SER A 125 21.58 -15.90 -9.49
C SER A 125 22.72 -15.32 -10.32
N ALA A 126 23.68 -16.17 -10.71
CA ALA A 126 24.85 -15.76 -11.50
C ALA A 126 24.56 -15.59 -13.00
N LYS A 127 23.41 -16.08 -13.48
CA LYS A 127 23.01 -16.04 -14.90
C LYS A 127 21.55 -15.64 -15.04
N PRO A 128 21.19 -14.94 -16.12
CA PRO A 128 19.79 -14.64 -16.39
C PRO A 128 19.06 -15.90 -16.83
N LEU A 129 17.78 -15.98 -16.49
CA LEU A 129 16.89 -17.08 -16.83
C LEU A 129 16.38 -16.96 -18.27
N PHE A 130 15.99 -15.74 -18.68
CA PHE A 130 15.55 -15.39 -20.03
C PHE A 130 15.66 -13.86 -20.24
N GLN A 131 15.15 -13.37 -21.37
CA GLN A 131 15.15 -11.96 -21.73
C GLN A 131 13.75 -11.44 -22.02
N THR A 132 13.50 -10.20 -21.64
CA THR A 132 12.24 -9.50 -21.92
C THR A 132 12.53 -8.18 -22.63
N LYS A 133 11.51 -7.68 -23.34
CA LYS A 133 11.48 -6.30 -23.78
C LYS A 133 10.60 -5.49 -22.83
N GLY A 134 11.19 -4.50 -22.17
CA GLY A 134 10.59 -3.79 -21.06
C GLY A 134 10.47 -4.67 -19.81
N GLU A 135 9.61 -4.24 -18.90
CA GLU A 135 9.37 -4.89 -17.62
C GLU A 135 8.18 -5.85 -17.72
N ALA A 136 8.27 -7.00 -17.05
CA ALA A 136 7.19 -7.97 -16.96
C ALA A 136 6.33 -7.74 -15.71
N MET A 137 5.03 -7.92 -15.87
CA MET A 137 4.04 -7.86 -14.80
C MET A 137 3.92 -9.23 -14.13
N ALA A 138 3.87 -9.27 -12.80
CA ALA A 138 3.55 -10.47 -12.03
C ALA A 138 2.05 -10.77 -12.03
N LEU A 139 1.68 -12.04 -12.15
CA LEU A 139 0.31 -12.56 -12.01
C LEU A 139 0.36 -14.03 -11.59
N ASP A 140 -0.78 -14.70 -11.46
CA ASP A 140 -0.85 -16.16 -11.40
C ASP A 140 -1.70 -16.63 -12.59
N PHE A 141 -1.05 -17.20 -13.62
CA PHE A 141 -1.75 -17.57 -14.84
C PHE A 141 -2.54 -18.86 -14.62
N ASN A 142 -1.93 -19.91 -14.09
CA ASN A 142 -2.54 -21.24 -14.04
C ASN A 142 -3.31 -21.52 -12.72
N HIS A 143 -3.43 -20.53 -11.84
CA HIS A 143 -4.10 -20.60 -10.53
C HIS A 143 -3.45 -21.62 -9.58
N ASP A 144 -2.13 -21.84 -9.69
CA ASP A 144 -1.39 -22.78 -8.85
C ASP A 144 -0.71 -22.14 -7.63
N MET A 145 -0.93 -20.83 -7.43
CA MET A 145 -0.35 -20.02 -6.35
C MET A 145 1.15 -19.74 -6.46
N ILE A 146 1.77 -20.07 -7.60
CA ILE A 146 3.13 -19.67 -7.98
C ILE A 146 3.04 -18.43 -8.86
N ILE A 147 3.95 -17.49 -8.65
CA ILE A 147 3.94 -16.24 -9.43
C ILE A 147 4.48 -16.51 -10.83
N ASP A 148 3.66 -16.16 -11.82
CA ASP A 148 3.95 -16.13 -13.24
C ASP A 148 4.21 -14.70 -13.72
N LEU A 149 4.62 -14.57 -14.98
CA LEU A 149 4.93 -13.28 -15.58
C LEU A 149 4.21 -13.07 -16.91
N TYR A 150 3.88 -11.82 -17.21
CA TYR A 150 3.36 -11.39 -18.50
C TYR A 150 4.05 -10.12 -19.01
N GLY A 151 4.35 -10.08 -20.31
CA GLY A 151 5.06 -8.95 -20.92
C GLY A 151 5.39 -9.18 -22.39
N LEU A 152 6.42 -8.50 -22.88
CA LEU A 152 6.94 -8.68 -24.24
C LEU A 152 8.21 -9.51 -24.24
N ASP A 153 8.29 -10.48 -25.13
CA ASP A 153 9.56 -11.14 -25.45
C ASP A 153 10.47 -10.22 -26.30
N THR A 154 11.68 -10.70 -26.63
CA THR A 154 12.64 -9.94 -27.44
C THR A 154 12.18 -9.68 -28.88
N ASN A 155 11.12 -10.36 -29.34
CA ASN A 155 10.55 -10.25 -30.68
C ASN A 155 9.25 -9.42 -30.69
N ASP A 156 8.98 -8.63 -29.64
CA ASP A 156 7.75 -7.85 -29.49
C ASP A 156 6.47 -8.70 -29.38
N THR A 157 6.59 -9.98 -29.03
CA THR A 157 5.44 -10.89 -28.85
C THR A 157 4.97 -10.89 -27.41
N ARG A 158 3.66 -10.66 -27.22
CA ARG A 158 3.01 -10.71 -25.90
C ARG A 158 3.03 -12.15 -25.38
N THR A 159 3.63 -12.32 -24.20
CA THR A 159 4.07 -13.64 -23.73
C THR A 159 3.81 -13.78 -22.24
N PHE A 160 3.33 -14.96 -21.86
CA PHE A 160 3.27 -15.47 -20.50
C PHE A 160 4.48 -16.38 -20.26
N TRP A 161 5.13 -16.24 -19.11
CA TRP A 161 6.16 -17.14 -18.62
C TRP A 161 5.63 -17.83 -17.36
N ILE A 162 5.29 -19.11 -17.50
CA ILE A 162 4.64 -19.91 -16.46
C ILE A 162 5.69 -20.67 -15.68
N PHE A 163 5.84 -20.35 -14.39
CA PHE A 163 6.79 -20.95 -13.48
C PHE A 163 6.28 -22.27 -12.90
N ASN A 164 7.15 -22.97 -12.17
CA ASN A 164 6.82 -24.24 -11.54
C ASN A 164 7.70 -24.48 -10.31
N ASN A 165 7.35 -25.50 -9.55
CA ASN A 165 8.02 -25.84 -8.29
C ASN A 165 9.38 -26.53 -8.40
N LYS A 166 9.96 -26.64 -9.59
CA LYS A 166 11.25 -27.29 -9.83
C LYS A 166 12.37 -26.29 -10.12
N ARG A 167 12.06 -24.99 -10.20
CA ARG A 167 12.99 -23.93 -10.65
C ARG A 167 13.54 -24.18 -12.06
N ASP A 168 12.79 -24.92 -12.88
CA ASP A 168 13.09 -25.08 -14.31
C ASP A 168 12.78 -23.77 -15.07
N PRO A 169 13.38 -23.53 -16.25
CA PRO A 169 12.97 -22.40 -17.10
C PRO A 169 11.45 -22.39 -17.33
N PRO A 170 10.81 -21.22 -17.31
CA PRO A 170 9.36 -21.13 -17.38
C PRO A 170 8.83 -21.59 -18.73
N ILE A 171 7.61 -22.14 -18.74
CA ILE A 171 6.90 -22.49 -19.96
C ILE A 171 6.44 -21.20 -20.63
N VAL A 172 6.78 -21.05 -21.90
CA VAL A 172 6.43 -19.87 -22.70
C VAL A 172 5.10 -20.11 -23.41
N VAL A 173 4.11 -19.24 -23.16
CA VAL A 173 2.82 -19.25 -23.83
C VAL A 173 2.57 -17.87 -24.44
N HIS A 174 2.25 -17.80 -25.73
CA HIS A 174 1.96 -16.52 -26.39
C HIS A 174 0.48 -16.17 -26.24
N GLN A 175 0.20 -14.88 -26.02
CA GLN A 175 -1.19 -14.40 -25.93
C GLN A 175 -1.89 -14.56 -27.29
N ALA A 176 -3.16 -14.94 -27.23
CA ALA A 176 -4.06 -14.94 -28.38
C ALA A 176 -4.14 -13.56 -29.07
N MET A 177 -4.49 -13.56 -30.34
CA MET A 177 -4.76 -12.32 -31.08
C MET A 177 -6.09 -11.70 -30.63
N PRO A 178 -6.21 -10.37 -30.55
CA PRO A 178 -7.48 -9.73 -30.23
C PRO A 178 -8.51 -10.02 -31.33
N THR A 179 -9.73 -10.36 -30.92
CA THR A 179 -10.80 -10.69 -31.87
C THR A 179 -11.13 -9.48 -32.76
N GLY A 180 -11.02 -9.66 -34.07
CA GLY A 180 -11.40 -8.63 -35.05
C GLY A 180 -10.40 -7.48 -35.24
N GLY A 181 -9.15 -7.60 -34.75
CA GLY A 181 -8.15 -6.54 -34.87
C GLY A 181 -6.71 -7.01 -35.00
N THR A 182 -5.78 -6.06 -35.12
CA THR A 182 -4.34 -6.29 -35.07
C THR A 182 -3.82 -6.04 -33.66
N THR A 183 -2.91 -6.90 -33.20
CA THR A 183 -2.23 -6.73 -31.90
C THR A 183 -1.44 -5.43 -31.89
N GLN A 184 -1.74 -4.57 -30.93
CA GLN A 184 -0.96 -3.35 -30.71
C GLN A 184 0.29 -3.65 -29.88
N THR A 185 1.37 -2.89 -30.08
CA THR A 185 2.53 -2.99 -29.20
C THR A 185 2.21 -2.39 -27.83
N LEU A 186 2.59 -3.09 -26.76
CA LEU A 186 2.53 -2.56 -25.39
C LEU A 186 3.47 -1.35 -25.24
N THR A 187 3.16 -0.44 -24.32
CA THR A 187 4.06 0.68 -24.01
C THR A 187 5.26 0.20 -23.19
N ILE A 188 6.37 0.95 -23.27
CA ILE A 188 7.54 0.75 -22.41
C ILE A 188 7.92 2.11 -21.85
N PRO A 189 7.82 2.33 -20.51
CA PRO A 189 7.26 1.40 -19.53
C PRO A 189 5.77 1.10 -19.75
N ASN A 190 5.31 -0.06 -19.27
CA ASN A 190 3.88 -0.41 -19.24
C ASN A 190 3.29 -0.16 -17.85
N ALA A 191 1.97 0.07 -17.80
CA ALA A 191 1.16 0.01 -16.58
C ALA A 191 0.09 -1.10 -16.71
N ASN A 192 0.47 -2.23 -17.30
CA ASN A 192 -0.42 -3.38 -17.39
C ASN A 192 -0.84 -3.80 -15.99
N ALA A 193 -2.06 -4.33 -15.86
CA ALA A 193 -2.60 -4.77 -14.58
C ALA A 193 -3.35 -6.09 -14.67
N TYR A 194 -3.37 -6.81 -13.55
CA TYR A 194 -4.09 -8.06 -13.32
C TYR A 194 -5.09 -7.85 -12.17
N LEU A 195 -6.37 -7.70 -12.52
CA LEU A 195 -7.44 -7.41 -11.57
C LEU A 195 -8.81 -7.74 -12.15
N ASP A 196 -9.78 -8.06 -11.29
CA ASP A 196 -11.18 -8.24 -11.70
C ASP A 196 -11.80 -6.88 -12.12
N LEU A 197 -12.23 -6.78 -13.38
CA LEU A 197 -12.89 -5.59 -13.95
C LEU A 197 -14.39 -5.80 -14.21
N ASN A 198 -14.89 -7.03 -14.11
CA ASN A 198 -16.25 -7.40 -14.51
C ASN A 198 -17.12 -7.87 -13.33
N GLY A 199 -16.54 -8.07 -12.14
CA GLY A 199 -17.19 -8.46 -10.90
C GLY A 199 -17.43 -9.97 -10.74
N ASP A 200 -16.74 -10.83 -11.49
CA ASP A 200 -16.85 -12.29 -11.40
C ASP A 200 -15.85 -12.94 -10.43
N TYR A 201 -15.02 -12.15 -9.76
CA TYR A 201 -13.93 -12.56 -8.86
C TYR A 201 -12.78 -13.32 -9.54
N LEU A 202 -12.75 -13.36 -10.87
CA LEU A 202 -11.61 -13.79 -11.66
C LEU A 202 -10.86 -12.54 -12.13
N ALA A 203 -9.54 -12.57 -12.04
CA ALA A 203 -8.77 -11.41 -12.47
C ALA A 203 -8.65 -11.37 -14.00
N ASP A 204 -8.82 -10.16 -14.54
CA ASP A 204 -8.75 -9.82 -15.95
C ASP A 204 -7.40 -9.16 -16.28
N LEU A 205 -7.05 -9.09 -17.57
CA LEU A 205 -5.91 -8.29 -18.02
C LEU A 205 -6.35 -6.91 -18.51
N PHE A 206 -5.74 -5.90 -17.93
CA PHE A 206 -5.73 -4.54 -18.44
C PHE A 206 -4.37 -4.26 -19.09
N LEU A 207 -4.35 -3.95 -20.38
CA LEU A 207 -3.09 -3.77 -21.12
C LEU A 207 -2.96 -2.34 -21.65
N GLN A 208 -1.82 -1.70 -21.36
CA GLN A 208 -1.48 -0.39 -21.89
C GLN A 208 -0.73 -0.52 -23.22
N THR A 209 -1.36 -0.12 -24.32
CA THR A 209 -0.77 -0.13 -25.67
C THR A 209 -0.38 1.26 -26.12
N LYS A 210 0.21 1.42 -27.31
CA LYS A 210 0.57 2.76 -27.80
C LYS A 210 -0.61 3.68 -28.09
N THR A 211 -1.81 3.15 -28.35
CA THR A 211 -2.97 3.99 -28.76
C THR A 211 -4.22 3.78 -27.92
N ALA A 212 -4.30 2.71 -27.13
CA ALA A 212 -5.47 2.35 -26.36
C ALA A 212 -5.14 1.50 -25.13
N TYR A 213 -6.10 1.40 -24.21
CA TYR A 213 -6.14 0.33 -23.22
C TYR A 213 -6.91 -0.87 -23.77
N GLU A 214 -6.39 -2.08 -23.67
CA GLU A 214 -7.13 -3.29 -24.02
C GLU A 214 -7.60 -4.01 -22.75
N ILE A 215 -8.84 -4.50 -22.79
CA ILE A 215 -9.47 -5.26 -21.70
C ILE A 215 -9.67 -6.70 -22.17
N TRP A 216 -9.15 -7.65 -21.40
CA TRP A 216 -9.27 -9.09 -21.65
C TRP A 216 -9.82 -9.78 -20.41
N TYR A 217 -11.00 -10.37 -20.51
CA TYR A 217 -11.60 -11.04 -19.36
C TYR A 217 -10.99 -12.41 -19.13
N GLY A 218 -10.72 -12.75 -17.88
CA GLY A 218 -10.36 -14.10 -17.50
C GLY A 218 -11.46 -15.08 -17.89
N ILE A 219 -11.09 -16.29 -18.33
CA ILE A 219 -12.06 -17.35 -18.63
C ILE A 219 -11.71 -18.65 -17.90
N ASN A 220 -12.70 -19.22 -17.22
CA ASN A 220 -12.58 -20.51 -16.54
C ASN A 220 -12.93 -21.65 -17.53
N GLU A 221 -11.95 -22.23 -18.23
CA GLU A 221 -12.20 -23.40 -19.09
C GLU A 221 -11.61 -24.72 -18.58
N ARG A 222 -12.35 -25.81 -18.85
CA ARG A 222 -11.93 -27.21 -18.65
C ARG A 222 -11.09 -27.77 -19.82
N ASP A 223 -11.01 -27.02 -20.92
CA ASP A 223 -10.59 -27.53 -22.24
C ASP A 223 -9.19 -27.07 -22.70
N GLY A 224 -8.44 -26.39 -21.83
CA GLY A 224 -6.98 -26.44 -21.83
C GLY A 224 -6.22 -25.41 -22.69
N GLN A 225 -6.85 -24.52 -23.46
CA GLN A 225 -6.15 -23.35 -24.06
C GLN A 225 -7.05 -22.14 -24.37
N GLU A 226 -6.96 -21.15 -23.48
CA GLU A 226 -6.88 -19.69 -23.61
C GLU A 226 -7.46 -19.17 -22.29
N ASN A 227 -6.68 -18.43 -21.52
CA ASN A 227 -7.05 -18.07 -20.15
C ASN A 227 -7.69 -16.68 -20.06
N PHE A 228 -7.61 -15.91 -21.16
CA PHE A 228 -8.14 -14.56 -21.28
C PHE A 228 -8.78 -14.34 -22.65
N SER A 229 -9.98 -13.78 -22.68
CA SER A 229 -10.73 -13.47 -23.89
C SER A 229 -10.80 -11.96 -24.12
N TYR A 230 -10.37 -11.51 -25.30
CA TYR A 230 -10.43 -10.09 -25.69
C TYR A 230 -11.86 -9.56 -25.68
N GLN A 231 -12.07 -8.42 -25.02
CA GLN A 231 -13.39 -7.79 -24.96
C GLN A 231 -13.47 -6.52 -25.79
N ARG A 232 -12.60 -5.55 -25.48
CA ARG A 232 -12.64 -4.22 -26.09
C ARG A 232 -11.32 -3.47 -25.91
N ALA A 233 -11.15 -2.44 -26.73
CA ALA A 233 -10.11 -1.44 -26.58
C ALA A 233 -10.74 -0.07 -26.27
N ILE A 234 -10.09 0.70 -25.40
CA ILE A 234 -10.47 2.05 -24.99
C ILE A 234 -9.38 3.02 -25.51
N PRO A 235 -9.63 3.76 -26.61
CA PRO A 235 -8.62 4.62 -27.23
C PRO A 235 -8.24 5.83 -26.35
N TYR A 236 -7.01 6.32 -26.51
CA TYR A 236 -6.48 7.48 -25.76
C TYR A 236 -6.90 8.84 -26.27
N GLU A 237 -7.55 8.93 -27.43
CA GLU A 237 -8.03 10.20 -28.00
C GLU A 237 -9.22 10.73 -27.19
N LEU A 238 -8.96 11.13 -25.94
CA LEU A 238 -9.96 11.62 -24.99
C LEU A 238 -10.40 13.05 -25.33
N VAL A 239 -9.53 13.81 -25.99
CA VAL A 239 -9.71 15.27 -26.22
C VAL A 239 -9.57 15.66 -27.71
N GLY A 240 -9.42 14.70 -28.63
CA GLY A 240 -9.34 14.97 -30.08
C GLY A 240 -8.12 15.80 -30.52
N ILE A 241 -7.06 15.82 -29.72
CA ILE A 241 -5.78 16.50 -29.98
C ILE A 241 -4.70 15.43 -30.07
N ASN A 242 -3.71 15.59 -30.96
CA ASN A 242 -2.66 14.60 -31.21
C ASN A 242 -1.39 14.78 -30.35
N ASP A 243 -1.29 15.88 -29.60
CA ASP A 243 -0.16 16.19 -28.72
C ASP A 243 -0.57 15.97 -27.25
N TYR A 244 -0.48 14.72 -26.82
CA TYR A 244 -0.84 14.30 -25.47
C TYR A 244 0.14 13.28 -24.90
N VAL A 245 0.19 13.23 -23.57
CA VAL A 245 0.87 12.20 -22.80
C VAL A 245 -0.14 11.54 -21.88
N VAL A 246 -0.20 10.22 -21.96
CA VAL A 246 -0.97 9.38 -21.04
C VAL A 246 -0.02 8.84 -19.98
N GLY A 247 -0.29 9.14 -18.72
CA GLY A 247 0.43 8.56 -17.58
C GLY A 247 0.11 7.09 -17.37
N GLN A 248 0.63 6.52 -16.29
CA GLN A 248 0.25 5.19 -15.83
C GLN A 248 -1.17 5.20 -15.27
N ALA A 249 -1.95 4.18 -15.61
CA ALA A 249 -3.25 3.95 -15.01
C ALA A 249 -3.13 3.51 -13.55
N VAL A 250 -4.03 4.02 -12.72
CA VAL A 250 -4.20 3.67 -11.30
C VAL A 250 -5.61 3.12 -11.11
N PHE A 251 -5.74 2.09 -10.29
CA PHE A 251 -7.02 1.44 -9.99
C PHE A 251 -7.43 1.76 -8.56
N MET A 252 -8.62 2.34 -8.40
CA MET A 252 -9.13 2.75 -7.10
C MET A 252 -10.65 2.91 -7.14
N ASP A 253 -11.31 2.68 -6.00
CA ASP A 253 -12.73 3.01 -5.82
C ASP A 253 -12.90 4.49 -5.54
N PHE A 254 -13.05 5.28 -6.60
CA PHE A 254 -13.00 6.75 -6.54
C PHE A 254 -14.17 7.36 -5.75
N GLU A 255 -15.34 6.72 -5.78
CA GLU A 255 -16.59 7.22 -5.19
C GLU A 255 -17.07 6.41 -3.98
N LEU A 256 -16.29 5.41 -3.54
CA LEU A 256 -16.64 4.51 -2.44
C LEU A 256 -17.96 3.78 -2.68
N ARG A 257 -18.07 3.13 -3.85
CA ARG A 257 -19.26 2.38 -4.29
C ARG A 257 -18.98 0.89 -4.51
N GLY A 258 -17.81 0.40 -4.14
CA GLY A 258 -17.36 -0.96 -4.38
C GLY A 258 -16.97 -1.25 -5.83
N VAL A 259 -16.63 -0.22 -6.62
CA VAL A 259 -16.28 -0.36 -8.04
C VAL A 259 -14.87 0.14 -8.29
N GLN A 260 -14.02 -0.66 -8.92
CA GLN A 260 -12.69 -0.22 -9.34
C GLN A 260 -12.78 0.71 -10.56
N ASN A 261 -12.39 1.96 -10.40
CA ASN A 261 -12.28 2.92 -11.49
C ASN A 261 -10.85 2.94 -12.04
N ILE A 262 -10.73 3.14 -13.36
CA ILE A 262 -9.45 3.44 -14.00
C ILE A 262 -9.23 4.95 -13.91
N VAL A 263 -8.20 5.36 -13.20
CA VAL A 263 -7.80 6.76 -12.99
C VAL A 263 -6.48 7.01 -13.72
N VAL A 264 -6.42 8.06 -14.54
CA VAL A 264 -5.29 8.29 -15.46
C VAL A 264 -4.85 9.74 -15.41
N PRO A 265 -3.60 10.04 -14.99
CA PRO A 265 -2.97 11.32 -15.23
C PRO A 265 -2.80 11.56 -16.73
N TYR A 266 -3.22 12.73 -17.20
CA TYR A 266 -3.20 13.07 -18.62
C TYR A 266 -2.73 14.50 -18.80
N CYS A 267 -1.88 14.73 -19.78
CA CYS A 267 -1.47 16.09 -20.14
C CYS A 267 -1.52 16.29 -21.64
N VAL A 268 -1.82 17.52 -22.06
CA VAL A 268 -1.79 17.95 -23.46
C VAL A 268 -0.92 19.19 -23.61
N GLN A 269 -0.48 19.43 -24.84
CA GLN A 269 0.44 20.51 -25.23
C GLN A 269 1.89 20.28 -24.77
N GLU A 270 2.82 20.91 -25.48
CA GLU A 270 4.25 20.93 -25.15
C GLU A 270 4.50 21.25 -23.67
N ASN A 271 5.27 20.38 -23.02
CA ASN A 271 5.63 20.42 -21.59
C ASN A 271 4.46 20.32 -20.61
N CYS A 272 3.40 19.56 -20.95
CA CYS A 272 2.28 19.27 -20.05
C CYS A 272 1.56 20.52 -19.49
N LYS A 273 1.61 21.66 -20.19
CA LYS A 273 1.03 22.93 -19.74
C LYS A 273 -0.44 22.82 -19.32
N ASN A 274 -1.18 21.92 -19.95
CA ASN A 274 -2.53 21.58 -19.54
C ASN A 274 -2.54 20.14 -19.02
N SER A 275 -2.58 20.02 -17.69
CA SER A 275 -2.57 18.75 -16.96
C SER A 275 -3.93 18.52 -16.31
N THR A 276 -4.46 17.31 -16.43
CA THR A 276 -5.68 16.89 -15.75
C THR A 276 -5.69 15.40 -15.41
N ILE A 277 -6.67 14.96 -14.62
CA ILE A 277 -6.89 13.56 -14.28
C ILE A 277 -8.22 13.12 -14.87
N PHE A 278 -8.22 12.00 -15.58
CA PHE A 278 -9.43 11.36 -16.08
C PHE A 278 -9.81 10.17 -15.19
N VAL A 279 -11.10 10.00 -14.94
CA VAL A 279 -11.67 8.83 -14.25
C VAL A 279 -12.66 8.14 -15.17
N GLN A 280 -12.56 6.82 -15.28
CA GLN A 280 -13.41 5.99 -16.13
C GLN A 280 -14.61 5.42 -15.35
N ASP A 281 -15.80 5.47 -15.94
CA ASP A 281 -17.07 5.08 -15.30
C ASP A 281 -17.59 3.66 -15.66
N GLY A 282 -16.75 2.82 -16.25
CA GLY A 282 -17.09 1.57 -16.89
C GLY A 282 -17.25 1.67 -18.42
N SER A 283 -17.37 2.88 -18.98
CA SER A 283 -17.49 3.11 -20.43
C SER A 283 -16.59 4.24 -20.94
N LEU A 284 -16.70 5.43 -20.37
CA LEU A 284 -16.04 6.65 -20.86
C LEU A 284 -15.18 7.27 -19.77
N PHE A 285 -14.15 8.00 -20.18
CA PHE A 285 -13.33 8.82 -19.31
C PHE A 285 -13.96 10.20 -19.14
N TYR A 286 -13.93 10.71 -17.91
CA TYR A 286 -14.40 12.05 -17.55
C TYR A 286 -13.29 12.81 -16.84
N ASP A 287 -13.08 14.06 -17.26
CA ASP A 287 -12.18 14.98 -16.59
C ASP A 287 -12.79 15.36 -15.22
N VAL A 288 -12.04 15.14 -14.14
CA VAL A 288 -12.49 15.50 -12.78
C VAL A 288 -12.13 16.95 -12.40
N HIS A 289 -11.52 17.69 -13.32
CA HIS A 289 -11.25 19.13 -13.23
C HIS A 289 -10.44 19.54 -11.99
N VAL A 290 -9.29 18.89 -11.80
CA VAL A 290 -8.36 19.20 -10.69
C VAL A 290 -7.79 20.62 -10.86
N ASN A 291 -7.84 21.41 -9.79
CA ASN A 291 -7.25 22.75 -9.79
C ASN A 291 -5.77 22.70 -9.36
N PHE A 292 -4.87 22.79 -10.33
CA PHE A 292 -3.41 22.83 -10.10
C PHE A 292 -2.84 24.23 -9.85
N LYS A 293 -3.68 25.22 -9.50
CA LYS A 293 -3.22 26.57 -9.15
C LYS A 293 -3.03 26.69 -7.64
N ASP A 294 -1.83 27.07 -7.22
CA ASP A 294 -1.52 27.24 -5.80
C ASP A 294 -2.16 28.51 -5.20
N PRO A 295 -2.16 28.68 -3.86
CA PRO A 295 -2.72 29.86 -3.20
C PRO A 295 -2.07 31.19 -3.60
N GLN A 296 -0.83 31.17 -4.09
CA GLN A 296 -0.09 32.33 -4.59
C GLN A 296 -0.44 32.64 -6.06
N GLY A 297 -1.19 31.74 -6.71
CA GLY A 297 -1.65 31.87 -8.07
C GLY A 297 -0.68 31.34 -9.13
N VAL A 298 0.34 30.58 -8.74
CA VAL A 298 1.23 29.87 -9.66
C VAL A 298 0.53 28.60 -10.13
N THR A 299 0.51 28.38 -11.44
CA THR A 299 -0.03 27.14 -12.01
C THR A 299 1.05 26.06 -11.99
N TRP A 300 0.71 24.89 -11.49
CA TRP A 300 1.53 23.70 -11.54
C TRP A 300 1.01 22.73 -12.60
N ALA A 301 1.88 21.84 -13.07
CA ALA A 301 1.57 20.83 -14.09
C ALA A 301 2.31 19.53 -13.80
N PHE A 302 1.89 18.42 -14.41
CA PHE A 302 2.66 17.19 -14.39
C PHE A 302 4.02 17.40 -15.04
N VAL A 303 5.04 16.74 -14.48
CA VAL A 303 6.39 16.77 -15.06
C VAL A 303 6.36 16.00 -16.39
N PRO A 304 6.84 16.61 -17.50
CA PRO A 304 6.92 15.92 -18.78
C PRO A 304 7.82 14.68 -18.71
N PRO A 305 7.49 13.59 -19.43
CA PRO A 305 8.32 12.39 -19.43
C PRO A 305 9.78 12.64 -19.87
N ASP A 306 10.74 12.12 -19.11
CA ASP A 306 12.16 12.06 -19.42
C ASP A 306 12.61 10.59 -19.51
N ALA A 307 12.90 10.13 -20.72
CA ALA A 307 13.31 8.75 -20.99
C ALA A 307 14.63 8.34 -20.30
N ASN A 308 15.45 9.31 -19.86
CA ASN A 308 16.73 9.04 -19.21
C ASN A 308 16.63 9.00 -17.67
N ASP A 309 15.51 9.44 -17.10
CA ASP A 309 15.28 9.40 -15.66
C ASP A 309 14.76 8.02 -15.21
N VAL A 310 14.94 7.69 -13.93
CA VAL A 310 14.46 6.43 -13.35
C VAL A 310 12.96 6.48 -13.04
N TYR A 311 12.48 7.59 -12.47
CA TYR A 311 11.08 7.75 -12.05
C TYR A 311 10.23 8.58 -13.02
N LEU A 312 10.86 9.40 -13.88
CA LEU A 312 10.16 10.34 -14.75
C LEU A 312 9.99 9.86 -16.21
N LYS A 313 10.24 8.59 -16.57
CA LYS A 313 9.97 8.07 -17.93
C LYS A 313 8.50 8.13 -18.35
N THR A 314 7.59 8.23 -17.39
CA THR A 314 6.16 8.48 -17.61
C THR A 314 5.57 9.16 -16.39
N ILE A 315 4.38 9.75 -16.54
CA ILE A 315 3.66 10.38 -15.44
C ILE A 315 3.07 9.28 -14.55
N THR A 316 3.41 9.27 -13.27
CA THR A 316 2.91 8.29 -12.29
C THR A 316 2.05 8.97 -11.24
N ALA A 317 1.00 8.28 -10.81
CA ALA A 317 0.27 8.58 -9.58
C ALA A 317 0.22 7.31 -8.73
N ARG A 318 0.21 7.45 -7.41
CA ARG A 318 0.09 6.31 -6.48
C ARG A 318 -1.06 6.55 -5.52
N SER A 319 -1.92 5.54 -5.36
CA SER A 319 -3.13 5.65 -4.56
C SER A 319 -2.95 5.08 -3.15
N GLY A 320 -3.63 5.69 -2.20
CA GLY A 320 -3.68 5.28 -0.79
C GLY A 320 -4.57 6.25 -0.02
N ASP A 321 -5.27 5.76 1.00
CA ASP A 321 -6.15 6.55 1.85
C ASP A 321 -5.32 7.22 2.97
N PHE A 322 -4.90 8.46 2.75
CA PHE A 322 -3.95 9.15 3.63
C PHE A 322 -4.62 9.69 4.89
N ASN A 323 -5.88 10.07 4.80
CA ASN A 323 -6.64 10.65 5.91
C ASN A 323 -7.59 9.64 6.59
N LEU A 324 -7.60 8.39 6.12
CA LEU A 324 -8.43 7.28 6.59
C LEU A 324 -9.94 7.59 6.52
N ASP A 325 -10.40 8.36 5.53
CA ASP A 325 -11.81 8.69 5.33
C ASP A 325 -12.58 7.69 4.45
N GLY A 326 -11.86 6.69 3.92
CA GLY A 326 -12.36 5.64 3.03
C GLY A 326 -12.18 5.95 1.56
N TYR A 327 -11.97 7.20 1.18
CA TYR A 327 -11.74 7.60 -0.20
C TYR A 327 -10.24 7.59 -0.50
N PRO A 328 -9.75 6.77 -1.44
CA PRO A 328 -8.32 6.76 -1.71
C PRO A 328 -7.87 8.10 -2.30
N ASP A 329 -6.73 8.61 -1.83
CA ASP A 329 -6.05 9.81 -2.29
C ASP A 329 -4.96 9.46 -3.32
N LEU A 330 -4.26 10.48 -3.84
CA LEU A 330 -3.15 10.30 -4.78
C LEU A 330 -1.88 11.05 -4.35
N LEU A 331 -0.72 10.45 -4.59
CA LEU A 331 0.57 11.15 -4.64
C LEU A 331 0.97 11.37 -6.11
N VAL A 332 1.26 12.61 -6.47
CA VAL A 332 1.68 12.99 -7.84
C VAL A 332 2.84 13.98 -7.81
N THR A 333 3.70 13.94 -8.83
CA THR A 333 4.81 14.88 -8.97
C THR A 333 4.45 16.00 -9.94
N LEU A 334 4.59 17.24 -9.48
CA LEU A 334 4.28 18.44 -10.24
C LEU A 334 5.50 19.35 -10.35
N HIS A 335 5.49 20.25 -11.33
CA HIS A 335 6.43 21.37 -11.41
C HIS A 335 5.68 22.68 -11.67
N PRO A 336 6.21 23.82 -11.20
CA PRO A 336 5.57 25.10 -11.42
C PRO A 336 5.79 25.57 -12.86
N LEU A 337 4.74 26.08 -13.48
CA LEU A 337 4.80 26.77 -14.75
C LEU A 337 5.27 28.21 -14.55
N SER A 338 5.91 28.77 -15.59
CA SER A 338 6.32 30.19 -15.62
C SER A 338 7.35 30.63 -14.56
N VAL A 339 8.14 29.69 -14.04
CA VAL A 339 9.27 29.96 -13.13
C VAL A 339 10.60 29.70 -13.86
N ALA A 340 11.58 30.59 -13.71
CA ALA A 340 12.87 30.51 -14.42
C ALA A 340 13.70 29.26 -14.08
N LYS A 341 13.57 28.75 -12.84
CA LYS A 341 14.20 27.51 -12.36
C LYS A 341 13.13 26.67 -11.65
N PRO A 342 12.32 25.91 -12.39
CA PRO A 342 11.26 25.12 -11.79
C PRO A 342 11.88 24.02 -10.93
N VAL A 343 11.41 23.89 -9.69
CA VAL A 343 11.73 22.77 -8.81
C VAL A 343 10.51 21.88 -8.78
N MET A 344 10.68 20.62 -9.17
CA MET A 344 9.62 19.62 -9.06
C MET A 344 9.42 19.20 -7.61
N GLN A 345 8.18 18.87 -7.28
CA GLN A 345 7.76 18.47 -5.96
C GLN A 345 6.59 17.48 -6.05
N THR A 346 6.59 16.53 -5.12
CA THR A 346 5.50 15.57 -4.95
C THR A 346 4.47 16.14 -3.98
N PHE A 347 3.20 16.08 -4.36
CA PHE A 347 2.08 16.58 -3.58
C PHE A 347 1.05 15.48 -3.33
N LEU A 348 0.36 15.61 -2.20
CA LEU A 348 -0.87 14.87 -1.91
C LEU A 348 -2.05 15.55 -2.62
N LEU A 349 -2.81 14.77 -3.35
CA LEU A 349 -4.09 15.11 -3.94
C LEU A 349 -5.15 14.38 -3.13
N GLU A 350 -5.83 15.12 -2.27
CA GLU A 350 -6.91 14.57 -1.45
C GLU A 350 -8.16 14.39 -2.31
N ASN A 351 -8.75 13.20 -2.26
CA ASN A 351 -10.04 12.94 -2.88
C ASN A 351 -11.12 13.64 -2.07
N VAL A 352 -11.82 14.62 -2.64
CA VAL A 352 -12.81 15.46 -1.93
C VAL A 352 -14.14 15.52 -2.66
N ALA A 353 -15.20 15.83 -1.92
CA ALA A 353 -16.50 16.11 -2.52
C ALA A 353 -16.43 17.31 -3.48
N CYS A 354 -16.85 17.11 -4.71
CA CYS A 354 -16.83 18.15 -5.73
C CYS A 354 -18.08 19.04 -5.64
N LYS A 355 -17.86 20.33 -5.37
CA LYS A 355 -18.93 21.32 -5.22
C LYS A 355 -19.44 21.86 -6.56
N THR A 356 -18.63 21.76 -7.62
CA THR A 356 -18.87 22.40 -8.91
C THR A 356 -18.87 21.43 -10.10
N CYS A 357 -18.74 20.12 -9.86
CA CYS A 357 -18.63 19.12 -10.93
C CYS A 357 -19.97 18.83 -11.62
N SER A 358 -19.88 18.25 -12.82
CA SER A 358 -21.01 17.70 -13.55
C SER A 358 -21.69 16.55 -12.78
N LYS A 359 -22.92 16.16 -13.20
CA LYS A 359 -23.74 15.15 -12.48
C LYS A 359 -23.12 13.74 -12.35
N LYS A 360 -22.03 13.42 -13.06
CA LYS A 360 -21.58 12.02 -13.20
C LYS A 360 -20.80 11.52 -11.98
N PHE A 361 -19.74 12.24 -11.61
CA PHE A 361 -18.96 12.00 -10.40
C PHE A 361 -19.25 13.10 -9.39
N LYS A 362 -19.34 12.71 -8.10
CA LYS A 362 -19.58 13.63 -6.99
C LYS A 362 -18.28 14.05 -6.31
N ARG A 363 -17.14 13.50 -6.73
CA ARG A 363 -15.82 13.79 -6.17
C ARG A 363 -14.84 14.31 -7.22
N THR A 364 -13.77 14.91 -6.72
CA THR A 364 -12.62 15.44 -7.47
C THR A 364 -11.38 15.35 -6.56
N PHE A 365 -10.21 15.76 -7.05
CA PHE A 365 -9.01 15.89 -6.24
C PHE A 365 -8.71 17.35 -5.91
N GLU A 366 -8.28 17.61 -4.68
CA GLU A 366 -7.75 18.89 -4.24
C GLU A 366 -6.28 18.75 -3.83
N VAL A 367 -5.41 19.60 -4.39
CA VAL A 367 -3.98 19.58 -4.04
C VAL A 367 -3.79 20.12 -2.63
N ARG A 368 -3.26 19.30 -1.73
CA ARG A 368 -2.89 19.71 -0.37
C ARG A 368 -1.44 20.20 -0.35
N TRP A 369 -1.26 21.45 -0.76
CA TRP A 369 0.04 22.11 -0.97
C TRP A 369 1.04 22.00 0.19
N ASN A 370 0.57 21.94 1.43
CA ASN A 370 1.41 21.90 2.62
C ASN A 370 1.37 20.56 3.37
N ALA A 371 0.66 19.53 2.86
CA ALA A 371 0.47 18.27 3.58
C ALA A 371 1.78 17.55 3.89
N LEU A 372 2.77 17.66 3.00
CA LEU A 372 4.07 16.99 3.13
C LEU A 372 5.20 17.96 3.56
N ALA A 373 4.85 19.17 4.02
CA ALA A 373 5.85 20.15 4.47
C ALA A 373 6.55 19.70 5.77
N PRO A 374 7.84 20.04 5.98
CA PRO A 374 8.72 20.86 5.14
C PRO A 374 9.46 20.06 4.04
N MET A 375 9.03 18.83 3.75
CA MET A 375 9.62 17.97 2.73
C MET A 375 9.06 18.30 1.32
N GLY A 376 9.58 17.64 0.29
CA GLY A 376 9.07 17.76 -1.09
C GLY A 376 9.97 18.50 -2.08
N ASN A 377 10.99 19.24 -1.62
CA ASN A 377 11.91 19.91 -2.54
C ASN A 377 12.71 18.91 -3.40
N ASN A 378 12.58 19.05 -4.72
CA ASN A 378 13.24 18.23 -5.74
C ASN A 378 12.89 16.74 -5.64
N THR A 379 11.66 16.42 -5.24
CA THR A 379 11.16 15.04 -5.22
C THR A 379 10.56 14.66 -6.57
N VAL A 380 10.92 13.48 -7.07
CA VAL A 380 10.52 12.95 -8.39
C VAL A 380 9.39 11.93 -8.30
N ALA A 381 9.21 11.31 -7.13
CA ALA A 381 8.17 10.32 -6.88
C ALA A 381 7.84 10.31 -5.38
N GLY A 382 6.63 9.86 -5.06
CA GLY A 382 6.23 9.48 -3.71
C GLY A 382 5.43 8.18 -3.74
N ALA A 383 5.47 7.43 -2.65
CA ALA A 383 4.72 6.21 -2.43
C ALA A 383 4.21 6.15 -0.98
N PHE A 384 3.00 5.61 -0.80
CA PHE A 384 2.46 5.39 0.53
C PHE A 384 3.13 4.19 1.21
N TYR A 385 3.30 4.28 2.52
CA TYR A 385 3.92 3.25 3.34
C TYR A 385 3.38 3.31 4.76
N ASP A 386 3.35 2.22 5.51
CA ASP A 386 2.98 2.23 6.94
C ASP A 386 4.22 1.86 7.76
N PHE A 387 4.98 2.86 8.25
CA PHE A 387 6.21 2.57 8.98
C PHE A 387 5.95 2.03 10.38
N TYR A 388 4.84 2.43 11.00
CA TYR A 388 4.52 2.11 12.39
C TYR A 388 3.57 0.92 12.55
N GLN A 389 3.11 0.35 11.43
CA GLN A 389 2.12 -0.74 11.39
C GLN A 389 0.82 -0.39 12.13
N ASP A 390 0.46 0.89 12.11
CA ASP A 390 -0.70 1.43 12.80
C ASP A 390 -1.87 1.75 11.85
N GLY A 391 -1.75 1.35 10.58
CA GLY A 391 -2.76 1.52 9.55
C GLY A 391 -2.80 2.92 8.93
N VAL A 392 -2.10 3.90 9.53
CA VAL A 392 -1.98 5.25 8.98
C VAL A 392 -0.90 5.23 7.90
N LEU A 393 -1.25 5.65 6.69
CA LEU A 393 -0.28 5.72 5.60
C LEU A 393 0.62 6.95 5.78
N ASP A 394 1.89 6.68 6.03
CA ASP A 394 3.05 7.55 5.87
C ASP A 394 3.45 7.65 4.38
N VAL A 395 4.52 8.41 4.08
CA VAL A 395 4.98 8.61 2.70
C VAL A 395 6.50 8.44 2.59
N ILE A 396 6.92 7.65 1.60
CA ILE A 396 8.30 7.64 1.10
C ILE A 396 8.37 8.63 -0.07
N LEU A 397 9.31 9.57 0.00
CA LEU A 397 9.59 10.51 -1.08
C LEU A 397 10.96 10.22 -1.70
N MET A 398 11.04 10.24 -3.02
CA MET A 398 12.30 10.08 -3.75
C MET A 398 12.83 11.45 -4.17
N GLN A 399 13.88 11.91 -3.51
CA GLN A 399 14.56 13.15 -3.84
C GLN A 399 15.63 12.91 -4.90
N LYS A 400 15.66 13.73 -5.95
CA LYS A 400 16.77 13.77 -6.90
C LYS A 400 17.85 14.69 -6.34
N LEU A 401 19.10 14.23 -6.31
CA LEU A 401 20.24 15.00 -5.84
C LEU A 401 20.91 15.74 -7.01
N PRO A 402 21.70 16.81 -6.74
CA PRO A 402 22.38 17.55 -7.80
C PRO A 402 23.37 16.74 -8.65
N ASN A 403 23.88 15.62 -8.10
CA ASN A 403 24.74 14.67 -8.82
C ASN A 403 23.97 13.72 -9.75
N GLY A 404 22.63 13.78 -9.76
CA GLY A 404 21.76 12.90 -10.53
C GLY A 404 21.32 11.62 -9.80
N ASN A 405 21.91 11.33 -8.64
CA ASN A 405 21.51 10.18 -7.80
C ASN A 405 20.20 10.47 -7.07
N TYR A 406 19.61 9.42 -6.50
CA TYR A 406 18.36 9.51 -5.76
C TYR A 406 18.61 9.27 -4.28
N ARG A 407 17.80 9.90 -3.44
CA ARG A 407 17.79 9.70 -1.99
C ARG A 407 16.36 9.45 -1.53
N PRO A 408 16.09 8.35 -0.81
CA PRO A 408 14.80 8.16 -0.18
C PRO A 408 14.70 9.04 1.07
N LEU A 409 13.52 9.62 1.25
CA LEU A 409 13.11 10.38 2.44
C LEU A 409 11.85 9.74 3.02
N ALA A 410 11.64 9.86 4.33
CA ALA A 410 10.46 9.31 5.01
C ALA A 410 9.70 10.41 5.74
N PHE A 411 8.45 10.60 5.33
CA PHE A 411 7.49 11.53 5.92
C PHE A 411 6.49 10.75 6.76
N ARG A 412 6.39 11.09 8.05
CA ARG A 412 5.40 10.57 8.98
C ARG A 412 4.11 11.36 8.89
N ASN A 413 3.02 10.67 8.62
CA ASN A 413 1.68 11.19 8.77
C ASN A 413 1.24 11.10 10.24
N THR A 414 0.60 12.16 10.74
CA THR A 414 0.05 12.17 12.09
C THR A 414 -1.35 12.75 12.00
N LEU A 415 -2.35 11.91 12.22
CA LEU A 415 -3.74 12.33 12.21
C LEU A 415 -4.09 12.97 13.55
N ASP A 416 -4.70 14.16 13.50
CA ASP A 416 -5.18 14.88 14.69
C ASP A 416 -6.51 14.32 15.25
N TYR A 417 -7.02 13.23 14.67
CA TYR A 417 -8.28 12.60 15.06
C TYR A 417 -8.20 11.08 14.99
N ASP A 418 -9.05 10.41 15.79
CA ASP A 418 -9.17 8.96 15.79
C ASP A 418 -9.94 8.51 14.54
N ALA A 419 -9.22 8.01 13.54
CA ALA A 419 -9.77 7.29 12.41
C ALA A 419 -9.52 5.80 12.56
N ASN A 420 -10.46 4.99 12.08
CA ASN A 420 -10.33 3.54 12.11
C ASN A 420 -9.97 3.02 10.73
N PHE A 421 -9.31 1.88 10.69
CA PHE A 421 -8.94 1.21 9.45
C PHE A 421 -9.22 -0.30 9.51
N VAL A 422 -9.25 -0.94 8.35
CA VAL A 422 -9.04 -2.40 8.23
C VAL A 422 -7.91 -2.64 7.26
N LYS A 423 -6.90 -3.39 7.71
CA LYS A 423 -5.80 -3.87 6.88
C LYS A 423 -6.05 -5.33 6.49
N VAL A 424 -6.02 -5.65 5.21
CA VAL A 424 -6.29 -7.01 4.69
C VAL A 424 -5.13 -7.47 3.82
N ILE A 425 -4.62 -8.67 4.11
CA ILE A 425 -3.55 -9.32 3.36
C ILE A 425 -4.07 -10.66 2.86
N VAL A 426 -3.99 -10.92 1.56
CA VAL A 426 -4.30 -12.22 0.96
C VAL A 426 -2.99 -12.92 0.59
N LEU A 427 -2.74 -14.09 1.16
CA LEU A 427 -1.50 -14.85 0.93
C LEU A 427 -1.76 -16.07 0.03
N THR A 428 -0.70 -16.62 -0.56
CA THR A 428 -0.80 -17.81 -1.45
C THR A 428 -1.32 -19.07 -0.76
N GLY A 429 -1.20 -19.17 0.57
CA GLY A 429 -1.61 -20.35 1.35
C GLY A 429 -0.72 -21.59 1.15
N LEU A 430 0.39 -21.42 0.43
CA LEU A 430 1.46 -22.40 0.34
C LEU A 430 2.14 -22.58 1.71
N VAL A 431 2.82 -23.71 1.89
CA VAL A 431 3.48 -24.05 3.15
C VAL A 431 4.82 -24.67 2.84
N ASN A 432 5.88 -24.14 3.45
CA ASN A 432 7.21 -24.72 3.35
C ASN A 432 7.41 -25.81 4.42
N PRO A 433 7.67 -27.08 4.06
CA PRO A 433 7.93 -28.14 5.04
C PRO A 433 9.24 -27.93 5.84
N GLN A 434 10.20 -27.20 5.27
CA GLN A 434 11.51 -26.96 5.87
C GLN A 434 11.51 -25.81 6.89
N ASN A 435 10.50 -24.92 6.82
CA ASN A 435 10.24 -23.87 7.81
C ASN A 435 8.93 -24.17 8.58
N PRO A 436 8.92 -25.20 9.46
CA PRO A 436 7.74 -25.49 10.26
C PRO A 436 7.46 -24.36 11.24
N THR A 437 6.21 -24.28 11.68
CA THR A 437 5.73 -23.32 12.68
C THR A 437 6.67 -23.11 13.86
N SER A 438 7.23 -21.90 13.99
CA SER A 438 7.96 -21.50 15.19
C SER A 438 7.03 -20.83 16.20
N ARG A 439 7.30 -20.93 17.50
CA ARG A 439 6.59 -20.15 18.53
C ARG A 439 7.33 -18.83 18.76
N THR A 440 6.65 -17.69 18.64
CA THR A 440 7.19 -16.40 19.04
C THR A 440 7.33 -16.32 20.57
N PRO A 441 8.15 -15.39 21.11
CA PRO A 441 8.29 -15.16 22.56
C PRO A 441 6.96 -14.87 23.28
N LEU A 442 5.94 -14.42 22.55
CA LEU A 442 4.57 -14.18 23.02
C LEU A 442 3.65 -15.42 22.89
N GLY A 443 4.18 -16.60 22.57
CA GLY A 443 3.43 -17.84 22.41
C GLY A 443 2.65 -17.97 21.09
N ARG A 444 2.82 -17.06 20.13
CA ARG A 444 2.13 -17.11 18.83
C ARG A 444 2.79 -18.16 17.93
N LYS A 445 2.02 -18.93 17.17
CA LYS A 445 2.55 -19.82 16.13
C LYS A 445 2.87 -18.97 14.89
N LYS A 446 4.15 -18.67 14.61
CA LYS A 446 4.62 -18.10 13.34
C LYS A 446 4.40 -19.16 12.26
N ARG A 447 3.30 -19.07 11.52
CA ARG A 447 2.99 -19.88 10.33
C ARG A 447 3.29 -19.02 9.12
N THR A 448 4.26 -19.43 8.30
CA THR A 448 4.37 -18.90 6.94
C THR A 448 3.21 -19.47 6.14
N TYR A 449 2.21 -18.65 5.84
CA TYR A 449 1.08 -19.02 4.98
C TYR A 449 1.32 -18.61 3.53
N GLY A 450 2.58 -18.62 3.10
CA GLY A 450 3.00 -18.19 1.78
C GLY A 450 3.40 -16.72 1.70
N SER A 451 3.55 -16.25 0.47
CA SER A 451 3.93 -14.90 0.09
C SER A 451 2.70 -14.11 -0.41
N ASN A 452 2.94 -12.87 -0.86
CA ASN A 452 1.89 -11.98 -1.34
C ASN A 452 1.41 -12.41 -2.73
N LEU A 453 0.10 -12.42 -2.93
CA LEU A 453 -0.55 -12.84 -4.17
C LEU A 453 -1.09 -11.63 -4.97
N PRO A 454 -0.79 -11.48 -6.27
CA PRO A 454 -1.36 -10.44 -7.12
C PRO A 454 -2.76 -10.80 -7.63
N GLY A 455 -3.66 -9.82 -7.68
CA GLY A 455 -5.00 -9.95 -8.26
C GLY A 455 -6.19 -10.16 -7.31
N PRO A 456 -6.07 -10.62 -6.04
CA PRO A 456 -7.23 -10.73 -5.15
C PRO A 456 -7.97 -9.39 -5.01
N ILE A 457 -9.29 -9.43 -5.16
CA ILE A 457 -10.16 -8.28 -4.89
C ILE A 457 -10.69 -8.37 -3.46
N ILE A 458 -10.58 -7.27 -2.73
CA ILE A 458 -11.06 -7.15 -1.37
C ILE A 458 -12.12 -6.04 -1.35
N THR A 459 -13.29 -6.35 -0.80
CA THR A 459 -14.39 -5.41 -0.67
C THR A 459 -14.93 -5.46 0.75
N TYR A 460 -15.14 -4.31 1.38
CA TYR A 460 -15.86 -4.22 2.65
C TYR A 460 -17.18 -3.47 2.47
N SER A 461 -18.14 -3.78 3.33
CA SER A 461 -19.34 -2.96 3.51
C SER A 461 -19.57 -2.68 4.99
N THR A 462 -20.04 -1.47 5.27
CA THR A 462 -20.36 -1.03 6.62
C THR A 462 -21.46 0.02 6.59
N THR A 463 -22.17 0.16 7.70
CA THR A 463 -23.14 1.24 7.91
C THR A 463 -22.49 2.37 8.70
N THR A 464 -22.58 3.61 8.21
CA THR A 464 -22.07 4.80 8.90
C THR A 464 -22.98 5.19 10.07
N GLN A 465 -22.55 6.13 10.92
CA GLN A 465 -23.40 6.64 12.02
C GLN A 465 -24.67 7.34 11.54
N ASP A 466 -24.63 7.93 10.35
CA ASP A 466 -25.78 8.59 9.73
C ASP A 466 -26.77 7.56 9.12
N GLY A 467 -26.42 6.27 9.16
CA GLY A 467 -27.23 5.17 8.63
C GLY A 467 -26.99 4.88 7.14
N ASP A 468 -26.05 5.58 6.51
CA ASP A 468 -25.70 5.37 5.11
C ASP A 468 -24.85 4.10 4.93
N GLN A 469 -25.05 3.42 3.80
CA GLN A 469 -24.21 2.29 3.41
C GLN A 469 -22.92 2.80 2.77
N GLN A 470 -21.80 2.30 3.26
CA GLN A 470 -20.47 2.57 2.74
C GLN A 470 -19.85 1.27 2.26
N ILE A 471 -19.35 1.26 1.02
CA ILE A 471 -18.75 0.09 0.41
C ILE A 471 -17.42 0.52 -0.20
N GLY A 472 -16.32 -0.09 0.22
CA GLY A 472 -15.01 0.14 -0.38
C GLY A 472 -14.48 -1.12 -1.00
N SER A 473 -13.84 -0.97 -2.15
CA SER A 473 -13.17 -2.06 -2.85
C SER A 473 -11.73 -1.68 -3.21
N SER A 474 -10.82 -2.63 -3.19
CA SER A 474 -9.45 -2.47 -3.67
C SER A 474 -8.87 -3.84 -4.04
N VAL A 475 -7.85 -3.83 -4.90
CA VAL A 475 -7.19 -5.03 -5.42
C VAL A 475 -5.77 -5.08 -4.88
N GLN A 476 -5.34 -6.26 -4.44
CA GLN A 476 -3.98 -6.46 -3.95
C GLN A 476 -3.01 -6.66 -5.12
N LEU A 477 -1.93 -5.87 -5.14
CA LEU A 477 -0.83 -5.94 -6.12
C LEU A 477 -1.27 -6.11 -7.59
N PRO A 478 -2.21 -5.30 -8.12
CA PRO A 478 -2.64 -5.42 -9.52
C PRO A 478 -1.53 -5.08 -10.52
N GLN A 479 -0.46 -4.37 -10.13
CA GLN A 479 0.62 -3.93 -11.02
C GLN A 479 2.00 -4.14 -10.37
N SER A 480 2.99 -4.54 -11.17
CA SER A 480 4.40 -4.66 -10.71
C SER A 480 5.42 -3.95 -11.59
N SER A 481 5.04 -3.53 -12.79
CA SER A 481 5.94 -2.84 -13.73
C SER A 481 6.18 -1.38 -13.35
N TYR A 482 7.39 -0.90 -13.64
CA TYR A 482 7.83 0.50 -13.57
C TYR A 482 7.57 1.15 -12.21
N PHE A 483 8.14 0.55 -11.16
CA PHE A 483 8.06 1.09 -9.79
C PHE A 483 6.62 1.40 -9.37
N ALA A 484 5.70 0.45 -9.57
CA ALA A 484 4.32 0.58 -9.09
C ALA A 484 4.27 0.95 -7.60
N LEU A 485 5.21 0.41 -6.80
CA LEU A 485 5.37 0.66 -5.35
C LEU A 485 4.03 0.50 -4.61
N GLN A 486 3.31 -0.56 -4.94
CA GLN A 486 2.08 -0.96 -4.26
C GLN A 486 2.44 -1.72 -2.99
N LEU A 487 1.68 -1.48 -1.93
CA LEU A 487 1.84 -2.21 -0.68
C LEU A 487 1.38 -3.66 -0.86
N PRO A 488 1.99 -4.61 -0.14
CA PRO A 488 1.64 -6.04 -0.23
C PRO A 488 0.29 -6.40 0.42
N TYR A 489 -0.52 -5.40 0.73
CA TYR A 489 -1.79 -5.50 1.40
C TYR A 489 -2.67 -4.31 1.01
N THR A 490 -3.94 -4.42 1.34
CA THR A 490 -4.90 -3.32 1.20
C THR A 490 -5.19 -2.72 2.57
N CYS A 491 -5.21 -1.39 2.66
CA CYS A 491 -5.67 -0.67 3.84
C CYS A 491 -6.90 0.16 3.47
N PHE A 492 -7.99 -0.02 4.21
CA PHE A 492 -9.21 0.77 4.06
C PHE A 492 -9.36 1.69 5.26
N GLY A 493 -9.44 3.00 5.03
CA GLY A 493 -9.98 3.91 6.03
C GLY A 493 -11.48 3.72 6.18
N LEU A 494 -11.95 3.87 7.41
CA LEU A 494 -13.35 3.73 7.78
C LEU A 494 -13.90 5.02 8.40
N GLY A 495 -13.10 6.08 8.40
CA GLY A 495 -13.37 7.31 9.13
C GLY A 495 -13.44 7.07 10.63
N ARG A 496 -14.12 7.98 11.33
CA ARG A 496 -14.13 8.00 12.80
C ARG A 496 -14.98 6.91 13.45
N THR A 497 -15.86 6.23 12.69
CA THR A 497 -17.04 5.61 13.32
C THR A 497 -17.62 4.36 12.67
N PRO A 498 -16.86 3.25 12.56
CA PRO A 498 -17.44 1.91 12.58
C PRO A 498 -17.38 1.33 14.00
N ASN A 499 -18.51 0.84 14.52
CA ASN A 499 -18.48 -0.05 15.70
C ASN A 499 -18.00 -1.45 15.31
N PHE A 500 -18.31 -1.85 14.07
CA PHE A 500 -17.90 -3.08 13.41
C PHE A 500 -17.98 -2.83 11.91
N VAL A 501 -17.23 -3.60 11.13
CA VAL A 501 -17.43 -3.71 9.67
C VAL A 501 -18.43 -4.82 9.42
N ASP A 502 -19.51 -4.51 8.70
CA ASP A 502 -20.65 -5.42 8.50
C ASP A 502 -20.21 -6.67 7.73
N GLN A 503 -19.51 -6.49 6.62
CA GLN A 503 -19.02 -7.56 5.76
C GLN A 503 -17.64 -7.25 5.19
N LEU A 504 -16.82 -8.29 5.05
CA LEU A 504 -15.60 -8.29 4.25
C LEU A 504 -15.67 -9.47 3.29
N VAL A 505 -15.58 -9.16 2.00
CA VAL A 505 -15.55 -10.13 0.91
C VAL A 505 -14.15 -10.16 0.32
N VAL A 506 -13.56 -11.35 0.21
CA VAL A 506 -12.35 -11.57 -0.59
C VAL A 506 -12.71 -12.46 -1.75
N GLY A 507 -12.43 -11.98 -2.97
CA GLY A 507 -12.60 -12.68 -4.24
C GLY A 507 -11.26 -13.11 -4.82
N LEU A 508 -11.21 -14.35 -5.30
CA LEU A 508 -10.04 -14.95 -5.95
C LEU A 508 -10.46 -16.15 -6.82
N TYR A 509 -9.93 -16.23 -8.05
CA TYR A 509 -10.16 -17.32 -9.01
C TYR A 509 -11.63 -17.67 -9.24
N GLY A 510 -12.48 -16.66 -9.40
CA GLY A 510 -13.92 -16.83 -9.62
C GLY A 510 -14.70 -17.32 -8.37
N LYS A 511 -14.07 -17.29 -7.20
CA LYS A 511 -14.66 -17.70 -5.91
C LYS A 511 -14.54 -16.57 -4.91
N PHE A 512 -15.41 -16.56 -3.91
CA PHE A 512 -15.35 -15.57 -2.84
C PHE A 512 -15.75 -16.16 -1.50
N HIS A 513 -15.22 -15.57 -0.42
CA HIS A 513 -15.69 -15.81 0.93
C HIS A 513 -16.02 -14.47 1.62
N ASN A 514 -17.02 -14.50 2.50
CA ASN A 514 -17.53 -13.35 3.22
C ASN A 514 -17.40 -13.60 4.72
N TRP A 515 -16.77 -12.67 5.44
CA TRP A 515 -16.70 -12.62 6.89
C TRP A 515 -17.53 -11.44 7.42
N THR A 516 -18.27 -11.66 8.49
CA THR A 516 -19.16 -10.64 9.07
C THR A 516 -18.68 -10.17 10.43
N GLN A 517 -19.11 -8.98 10.83
CA GLN A 517 -18.87 -8.40 12.16
C GLN A 517 -17.39 -8.30 12.53
N LEU A 518 -16.59 -7.71 11.64
CA LEU A 518 -15.17 -7.52 11.87
C LEU A 518 -14.90 -6.32 12.76
N ILE A 519 -13.85 -6.44 13.57
CA ILE A 519 -13.43 -5.41 14.51
C ILE A 519 -12.54 -4.40 13.76
N PRO A 520 -12.83 -3.09 13.79
CA PRO A 520 -11.95 -2.07 13.23
C PRO A 520 -10.57 -2.02 13.93
N ASN A 521 -9.59 -1.34 13.33
CA ASN A 521 -8.19 -1.31 13.76
C ASN A 521 -7.60 -2.71 13.87
N SER A 522 -7.93 -3.54 12.88
CA SER A 522 -7.44 -4.90 12.80
C SER A 522 -6.72 -5.15 11.49
N GLN A 523 -5.73 -6.03 11.59
CA GLN A 523 -5.07 -6.67 10.47
C GLN A 523 -5.67 -8.07 10.29
N ILE A 524 -6.09 -8.35 9.07
CA ILE A 524 -6.73 -9.60 8.68
C ILE A 524 -5.84 -10.28 7.64
N ILE A 525 -5.36 -11.47 7.98
CA ILE A 525 -4.61 -12.31 7.05
C ILE A 525 -5.54 -13.41 6.53
N VAL A 526 -5.82 -13.37 5.23
CA VAL A 526 -6.68 -14.32 4.53
C VAL A 526 -5.82 -15.37 3.84
N VAL A 527 -6.10 -16.63 4.16
CA VAL A 527 -5.42 -17.80 3.62
C VAL A 527 -6.44 -18.63 2.85
N PRO A 528 -6.43 -18.57 1.50
CA PRO A 528 -7.41 -19.23 0.64
C PRO A 528 -7.15 -20.74 0.50
N LYS A 529 -7.25 -21.48 1.61
CA LYS A 529 -6.96 -22.92 1.65
C LYS A 529 -8.07 -23.72 2.35
N PRO A 530 -8.67 -24.73 1.69
CA PRO A 530 -8.42 -25.19 0.31
C PRO A 530 -9.03 -24.26 -0.76
N LEU A 531 -8.40 -24.17 -1.93
CA LEU A 531 -8.81 -23.28 -3.03
C LEU A 531 -10.20 -23.58 -3.59
N ASP A 532 -10.65 -24.84 -3.53
CA ASP A 532 -11.94 -25.27 -4.06
C ASP A 532 -13.12 -25.05 -3.12
N GLN A 533 -12.86 -24.71 -1.86
CA GLN A 533 -13.91 -24.53 -0.86
C GLN A 533 -13.74 -23.17 -0.18
N PRO A 534 -14.23 -22.07 -0.78
CA PRO A 534 -14.06 -20.73 -0.23
C PRO A 534 -14.61 -20.59 1.19
N GLN A 535 -15.66 -21.33 1.53
CA GLN A 535 -16.24 -21.35 2.90
C GLN A 535 -15.28 -21.87 3.99
N HIS A 536 -14.18 -22.52 3.60
CA HIS A 536 -13.15 -23.02 4.52
C HIS A 536 -11.87 -22.16 4.52
N TRP A 537 -11.85 -21.07 3.73
CA TRP A 537 -10.74 -20.12 3.77
C TRP A 537 -10.60 -19.54 5.18
N LYS A 538 -9.36 -19.38 5.62
CA LYS A 538 -9.07 -18.94 6.99
C LYS A 538 -8.79 -17.46 7.01
N ALA A 539 -9.44 -16.73 7.92
CA ALA A 539 -9.06 -15.37 8.28
C ALA A 539 -8.43 -15.37 9.67
N LEU A 540 -7.23 -14.83 9.79
CA LEU A 540 -6.54 -14.61 11.06
C LEU A 540 -6.65 -13.13 11.40
N LEU A 541 -7.29 -12.83 12.53
CA LEU A 541 -7.54 -11.48 13.00
C LEU A 541 -6.51 -11.09 14.06
N PHE A 542 -5.80 -9.99 13.82
CA PHE A 542 -4.91 -9.36 14.79
C PHE A 542 -5.43 -7.95 15.08
N VAL A 543 -5.69 -7.66 16.35
CA VAL A 543 -6.21 -6.36 16.77
C VAL A 543 -5.05 -5.47 17.20
N THR A 544 -4.95 -4.29 16.60
CA THR A 544 -3.97 -3.27 16.99
C THR A 544 -4.54 -2.49 18.17
N PRO A 545 -3.90 -2.51 19.36
CA PRO A 545 -4.42 -1.82 20.53
C PRO A 545 -4.35 -0.29 20.33
N SER A 546 -5.50 0.40 20.38
CA SER A 546 -5.54 1.86 20.33
C SER A 546 -4.87 2.49 21.56
N LYS A 547 -4.14 3.61 21.36
CA LYS A 547 -3.54 4.41 22.45
C LYS A 547 -4.59 4.83 23.48
N LEU A 548 -5.84 5.03 23.06
CA LEU A 548 -6.93 5.44 23.93
C LEU A 548 -7.36 4.35 24.91
N ILE A 549 -7.21 3.06 24.56
CA ILE A 549 -7.49 1.95 25.48
C ILE A 549 -6.49 1.99 26.64
N LEU A 550 -5.21 2.18 26.36
CA LEU A 550 -4.19 2.29 27.40
C LEU A 550 -4.42 3.52 28.29
N MET A 551 -4.72 4.67 27.69
CA MET A 551 -5.04 5.90 28.44
C MET A 551 -6.32 5.73 29.28
N SER A 552 -7.33 5.03 28.77
CA SER A 552 -8.55 4.72 29.51
C SER A 552 -8.28 3.78 30.67
N VAL A 553 -7.42 2.76 30.51
CA VAL A 553 -7.00 1.88 31.61
C VAL A 553 -6.25 2.65 32.67
N ILE A 554 -5.35 3.56 32.28
CA ILE A 554 -4.62 4.44 33.21
C ILE A 554 -5.59 5.39 33.94
N ALA A 555 -6.52 6.01 33.21
CA ALA A 555 -7.50 6.92 33.78
C ALA A 555 -8.46 6.19 34.73
N LEU A 556 -9.00 5.04 34.33
CA LEU A 556 -9.86 4.20 35.16
C LEU A 556 -9.11 3.70 36.40
N GLY A 557 -7.87 3.23 36.22
CA GLY A 557 -6.98 2.84 37.32
C GLY A 557 -6.74 3.98 38.31
N GLY A 558 -6.47 5.19 37.81
CA GLY A 558 -6.33 6.40 38.62
C GLY A 558 -7.61 6.75 39.38
N THR A 559 -8.77 6.63 38.72
CA THR A 559 -10.07 6.92 39.32
C THR A 559 -10.40 5.92 40.43
N CYS A 560 -10.17 4.62 40.18
CA CYS A 560 -10.30 3.56 41.18
C CYS A 560 -9.37 3.81 42.38
N LEU A 561 -8.13 4.23 42.16
CA LEU A 561 -7.17 4.52 43.24
C LEU A 561 -7.64 5.68 44.11
N VAL A 562 -8.18 6.76 43.51
CA VAL A 562 -8.76 7.88 44.24
C VAL A 562 -9.95 7.43 45.10
N ILE A 563 -10.85 6.61 44.53
CA ILE A 563 -12.00 6.07 45.27
C ILE A 563 -11.53 5.21 46.46
N VAL A 564 -10.54 4.34 46.26
CA VAL A 564 -9.96 3.50 47.32
C VAL A 564 -9.35 4.36 48.44
N LEU A 565 -8.64 5.44 48.10
CA LEU A 565 -8.09 6.36 49.08
C LEU A 565 -9.18 7.08 49.89
N ILE A 566 -10.26 7.52 49.23
CA ILE A 566 -11.40 8.15 49.92
C ILE A 566 -12.05 7.16 50.89
N ILE A 567 -12.29 5.91 50.44
CA ILE A 567 -12.84 4.85 51.29
C ILE A 567 -11.91 4.58 52.49
N LEU A 568 -10.59 4.52 52.28
CA LEU A 568 -9.63 4.30 53.35
C LEU A 568 -9.65 5.43 54.39
N VAL A 569 -9.70 6.70 53.94
CA VAL A 569 -9.78 7.86 54.83
C VAL A 569 -11.07 7.85 55.64
N LEU A 570 -12.20 7.58 54.99
CA LEU A 570 -13.50 7.48 55.66
C LEU A 570 -13.50 6.33 56.68
N TYR A 571 -12.96 5.16 56.32
CA TYR A 571 -12.83 4.02 57.23
C TYR A 571 -11.95 4.32 58.45
N ILE A 572 -10.84 5.03 58.27
CA ILE A 572 -9.98 5.45 59.39
C ILE A 572 -10.71 6.45 60.29
N LYS A 573 -11.49 7.38 59.70
CA LYS A 573 -12.28 8.36 60.43
C LYS A 573 -13.38 7.68 61.25
N GLU A 574 -14.15 6.78 60.64
CA GLU A 574 -15.18 5.97 61.29
C GLU A 574 -14.59 5.16 62.43
N LYS A 575 -13.48 4.44 62.21
CA LYS A 575 -12.79 3.68 63.25
C LYS A 575 -12.29 4.56 64.41
N ARG A 576 -12.00 5.83 64.16
CA ARG A 576 -11.60 6.79 65.20
C ARG A 576 -12.80 7.29 66.00
N GLU A 577 -13.92 7.55 65.34
CA GLU A 577 -15.19 7.93 65.98
C GLU A 577 -15.71 6.77 66.86
N ASP A 578 -15.75 5.54 66.34
CA ASP A 578 -16.09 4.32 67.11
C ASP A 578 -15.22 4.16 68.37
N ARG A 579 -13.92 4.46 68.25
CA ARG A 579 -13.00 4.37 69.39
C ARG A 579 -13.30 5.44 70.44
N GLN A 580 -13.76 6.63 70.04
CA GLN A 580 -14.16 7.69 70.96
C GLN A 580 -15.50 7.36 71.63
N GLU A 581 -16.48 6.81 70.92
CA GLU A 581 -17.75 6.36 71.49
C GLU A 581 -17.55 5.26 72.53
N ARG A 582 -16.73 4.23 72.22
CA ARG A 582 -16.39 3.17 73.18
C ARG A 582 -15.73 3.70 74.46
N LEU A 583 -14.88 4.73 74.33
CA LEU A 583 -14.29 5.38 75.50
C LEU A 583 -15.36 6.14 76.32
N GLN A 584 -16.28 6.85 75.67
CA GLN A 584 -17.38 7.54 76.36
C GLN A 584 -18.34 6.57 77.05
N GLU A 585 -18.70 5.44 76.44
CA GLU A 585 -19.49 4.39 77.09
C GLU A 585 -18.76 3.82 78.31
N SER A 586 -17.46 3.55 78.21
CA SER A 586 -16.67 3.05 79.35
C SER A 586 -16.61 4.02 80.53
N HIS A 587 -16.66 5.34 80.27
CA HIS A 587 -16.75 6.36 81.33
C HIS A 587 -18.16 6.49 81.91
N ARG A 588 -19.21 6.12 81.18
CA ARG A 588 -20.60 6.12 81.66
C ARG A 588 -20.83 5.02 82.72
N PHE A 589 -20.14 3.88 82.60
CA PHE A 589 -20.22 2.79 83.59
C PHE A 589 -19.59 3.11 84.95
N HIS A 590 -18.77 4.18 85.07
CA HIS A 590 -18.21 4.59 86.35
C HIS A 590 -19.14 5.48 87.21
N PHE A 591 -20.28 5.94 86.67
CA PHE A 591 -21.24 6.78 87.41
C PHE A 591 -22.50 6.04 87.89
N ASP A 592 -22.76 4.81 87.45
CA ASP A 592 -23.87 3.96 87.95
C ASP A 592 -23.47 3.09 89.17
N ALA A 593 -22.23 3.23 89.66
CA ALA A 593 -21.69 2.49 90.80
C ALA A 593 -21.27 3.43 91.96
N MET A 594 -21.89 4.60 92.09
CA MET A 594 -21.73 5.51 93.23
C MET A 594 -23.07 5.88 93.86
#